data_AF-A0A1B6L9E8-F1
#
_entry.id   AF-A0A1B6L9E8-F1
#
_cell.length_a   1.000
_cell.length_b   1.000
_cell.length_c   1.000
_cell.angle_alpha   90.00
_cell.angle_beta   90.00
_cell.angle_gamma   90.00
#
_symmetry.space_group_name_H-M   'P 1'
#
loop_
_entity.id
_entity.type
_entity.pdbx_description
1 polymer ?
#
loop_
_entity_poly.entity_id
_entity_poly.type
_entity_poly.pdbx_seq_one_letter_code
_entity_poly.pdbx_strand_id
1 'polypeptide(L)'
;LIPPEGCLPPTLRASFQLLWANNGDIISKQYAGTNALKGDYTRTGERKLSGMMKDGMNSANRYYLSRFKDAYRQATIDMMLGNPLPEDVFIQGEVEEDNSASVEHVKALIEDCKKLLLSDSSLVLGAWGLIDADPVTGDPSETEMDTILILT
;
A
#
# COMPACT_ATOMS: atom_id res chain seq x y z
N LEU A 1 -29.55 23.26 10.68
CA LEU A 1 -28.68 22.38 9.86
C LEU A 1 -27.52 23.21 9.37
N ILE A 2 -26.29 22.70 9.44
CA ILE A 2 -25.12 23.40 8.89
C ILE A 2 -25.27 23.39 7.37
N PRO A 3 -25.15 24.55 6.68
CA PRO A 3 -25.20 24.60 5.23
C PRO A 3 -24.01 23.84 4.62
N PRO A 4 -24.06 23.43 3.35
CA PRO A 4 -22.95 22.70 2.70
C PRO A 4 -21.59 23.43 2.79
N GLU A 5 -21.61 24.76 2.76
CA GLU A 5 -20.45 25.65 2.89
C GLU A 5 -20.07 25.94 4.36
N GLY A 6 -20.84 25.43 5.32
CA GLY A 6 -20.66 25.72 6.73
C GLY A 6 -19.46 24.97 7.32
N CYS A 7 -18.56 25.70 7.98
CA CYS A 7 -17.43 25.09 8.67
C CYS A 7 -17.89 24.23 9.84
N LEU A 8 -17.48 22.95 9.86
CA LEU A 8 -17.64 22.09 11.02
C LEU A 8 -16.78 22.60 12.18
N PRO A 9 -17.31 22.61 13.43
CA PRO A 9 -16.51 22.82 14.63
C PRO A 9 -15.29 21.89 14.65
N PRO A 10 -14.11 22.34 15.14
CA PRO A 10 -12.87 21.57 15.00
C PRO A 10 -12.92 20.14 15.54
N THR A 11 -13.59 19.94 16.69
CA THR A 11 -13.76 18.61 17.29
C THR A 11 -14.61 17.68 16.43
N LEU A 12 -15.74 18.18 15.91
CA LEU A 12 -16.61 17.42 14.99
C LEU A 12 -15.91 17.14 13.66
N ARG A 13 -15.12 18.08 13.15
CA ARG A 13 -14.32 17.91 11.93
C ARG A 13 -13.33 16.76 12.09
N ALA A 14 -12.56 16.74 13.17
CA ALA A 14 -11.58 15.68 13.43
C ALA A 14 -12.23 14.30 13.56
N SER A 15 -13.34 14.20 14.30
CA SER A 15 -14.10 12.95 14.41
C SER A 15 -14.65 12.49 13.06
N PHE A 16 -15.17 13.42 12.24
CA PHE A 16 -15.69 13.11 10.92
C PHE A 16 -14.60 12.63 9.95
N GLN A 17 -13.46 13.32 9.92
CA GLN A 17 -12.28 12.95 9.14
C GLN A 17 -11.76 11.56 9.51
N LEU A 18 -11.64 11.26 10.80
CA LEU A 18 -11.22 9.96 11.29
C LEU A 18 -12.22 8.86 10.91
N LEU A 19 -13.52 9.11 11.11
CA LEU A 19 -14.58 8.17 10.75
C LEU A 19 -14.52 7.83 9.25
N TRP A 20 -14.40 8.84 8.40
CA TRP A 20 -14.33 8.66 6.96
C TRP A 20 -13.06 7.93 6.51
N ALA A 21 -11.91 8.28 7.07
CA ALA A 21 -10.67 7.61 6.75
C ALA A 21 -10.71 6.12 7.16
N ASN A 22 -11.27 5.81 8.32
CA ASN A 22 -11.44 4.42 8.78
C ASN A 22 -12.44 3.65 7.91
N ASN A 23 -13.54 4.28 7.50
CA ASN A 23 -14.46 3.68 6.54
C ASN A 23 -13.76 3.33 5.22
N GLY A 24 -12.96 4.26 4.69
CA GLY A 24 -12.15 4.04 3.50
C GLY A 24 -11.17 2.87 3.65
N ASP A 25 -10.53 2.73 4.81
CA ASP A 25 -9.63 1.61 5.11
C ASP A 25 -10.36 0.26 5.13
N ILE A 26 -11.55 0.20 5.75
CA ILE A 26 -12.34 -1.03 5.81
C ILE A 26 -12.76 -1.48 4.40
N ILE A 27 -13.28 -0.56 3.59
CA ILE A 27 -13.66 -0.85 2.21
C ILE A 27 -12.44 -1.31 1.41
N SER A 28 -11.31 -0.59 1.53
CA SER A 28 -10.07 -0.94 0.82
C SER A 28 -9.55 -2.33 1.18
N LYS A 29 -9.64 -2.73 2.45
CA LYS A 29 -9.24 -4.07 2.88
C LYS A 29 -10.10 -5.16 2.24
N GLN A 30 -11.39 -4.92 2.03
CA GLN A 30 -12.30 -5.93 1.47
C GLN A 30 -11.95 -6.30 0.01
N TYR A 31 -11.64 -5.30 -0.82
CA TYR A 31 -11.39 -5.54 -2.24
C TYR A 31 -9.89 -5.62 -2.59
N ALA A 32 -9.02 -4.94 -1.83
CA ALA A 32 -7.60 -4.80 -2.15
C ALA A 32 -6.66 -5.40 -1.09
N GLY A 33 -7.19 -5.82 0.07
CA GLY A 33 -6.42 -6.39 1.18
C GLY A 33 -5.48 -5.42 1.90
N THR A 34 -5.56 -4.12 1.64
CA THR A 34 -4.74 -3.08 2.29
C THR A 34 -5.58 -1.88 2.71
N ASN A 35 -5.01 -0.97 3.51
CA ASN A 35 -5.67 0.29 3.88
C ASN A 35 -5.88 1.19 2.65
N ALA A 36 -6.69 2.25 2.80
CA ALA A 36 -6.88 3.24 1.74
C ALA A 36 -5.60 4.03 1.48
N LEU A 37 -5.39 4.38 0.21
CA LEU A 37 -4.37 5.35 -0.16
C LEU A 37 -4.81 6.74 0.26
N LYS A 38 -3.86 7.66 0.50
CA LYS A 38 -4.13 9.03 0.94
C LYS A 38 -4.97 9.12 2.22
N GLY A 39 -4.86 8.09 3.06
CA GLY A 39 -5.56 8.04 4.33
C GLY A 39 -5.06 9.10 5.33
N ASP A 40 -3.83 9.60 5.17
CA ASP A 40 -3.28 10.72 5.95
C ASP A 40 -4.01 12.02 5.63
N TYR A 41 -4.16 12.34 4.34
CA TYR A 41 -4.85 13.54 3.88
C TYR A 41 -6.30 13.59 4.35
N THR A 42 -6.98 12.43 4.37
CA THR A 42 -8.36 12.35 4.87
C THR A 42 -8.43 12.55 6.38
N ARG A 43 -7.42 12.11 7.14
CA ARG A 43 -7.38 12.18 8.61
C ARG A 43 -6.99 13.55 9.13
N THR A 44 -5.97 14.15 8.55
CA THR A 44 -5.38 15.40 9.06
C THR A 44 -5.67 16.59 8.17
N GLY A 45 -6.12 16.38 6.92
CA GLY A 45 -6.27 17.44 5.92
C GLY A 45 -4.96 17.84 5.23
N GLU A 46 -3.85 17.19 5.60
CA GLU A 46 -2.50 17.51 5.13
C GLU A 46 -1.81 16.27 4.57
N ARG A 47 -0.96 16.46 3.56
CA ARG A 47 -0.22 15.37 2.93
C ARG A 47 1.17 15.26 3.54
N LYS A 48 1.52 14.09 4.10
CA LYS A 48 2.85 13.84 4.70
C LYS A 48 3.72 12.95 3.79
N LEU A 49 5.04 13.12 3.85
CA LEU A 49 5.99 12.25 3.11
C LEU A 49 5.88 10.79 3.55
N SER A 50 5.77 10.54 4.86
CA SER A 50 5.48 9.21 5.42
C SER A 50 4.15 8.62 4.90
N GLY A 51 3.15 9.48 4.68
CA GLY A 51 1.89 9.11 4.02
C GLY A 51 2.08 8.66 2.57
N MET A 52 2.97 9.34 1.82
CA MET A 52 3.33 8.92 0.46
C MET A 52 4.07 7.58 0.43
N MET A 53 5.00 7.35 1.34
CA MET A 53 5.71 6.07 1.44
C MET A 53 4.76 4.93 1.79
N LYS A 54 3.86 5.15 2.76
CA LYS A 54 2.81 4.19 3.13
C LYS A 54 1.89 3.86 1.96
N ASP A 55 1.56 4.84 1.14
CA ASP A 55 0.78 4.63 -0.09
C ASP A 55 1.55 3.79 -1.11
N GLY A 56 2.87 3.99 -1.24
CA GLY A 56 3.74 3.15 -2.06
C GLY A 56 3.72 1.69 -1.60
N MET A 57 3.92 1.46 -0.30
CA MET A 57 3.85 0.12 0.30
C MET A 57 2.48 -0.54 0.10
N ASN A 58 1.40 0.20 0.34
CA ASN A 58 0.03 -0.29 0.12
C ASN A 58 -0.20 -0.64 -1.35
N SER A 59 0.34 0.14 -2.30
CA SER A 59 0.21 -0.10 -3.74
C SER A 59 0.97 -1.36 -4.16
N ALA A 60 2.21 -1.54 -3.70
CA ALA A 60 2.99 -2.75 -3.95
C ALA A 60 2.30 -4.00 -3.38
N ASN A 61 1.73 -3.89 -2.18
CA ASN A 61 1.01 -5.00 -1.57
C ASN A 61 -0.30 -5.31 -2.32
N ARG A 62 -1.07 -4.31 -2.77
CA ARG A 62 -2.25 -4.52 -3.63
C ARG A 62 -1.89 -5.24 -4.93
N TYR A 63 -0.78 -4.85 -5.55
CA TYR A 63 -0.29 -5.50 -6.76
C TYR A 63 0.02 -6.98 -6.50
N TYR A 64 0.75 -7.28 -5.42
CA TYR A 64 1.06 -8.66 -5.03
C TYR A 64 -0.22 -9.48 -4.74
N LEU A 65 -1.14 -8.94 -3.94
CA LEU A 65 -2.40 -9.64 -3.61
C LEU A 65 -3.26 -9.89 -4.85
N SER A 66 -3.42 -8.87 -5.71
CA SER A 66 -4.18 -9.00 -6.96
C SER A 66 -3.55 -10.03 -7.90
N ARG A 67 -2.21 -10.04 -8.01
CA ARG A 67 -1.51 -10.90 -8.96
C ARG A 67 -1.44 -12.36 -8.52
N PHE A 68 -1.29 -12.61 -7.23
CA PHE A 68 -0.95 -13.94 -6.71
C PHE A 68 -2.01 -14.57 -5.80
N LYS A 69 -2.85 -13.78 -5.12
CA LYS A 69 -3.82 -14.32 -4.14
C LYS A 69 -5.26 -14.27 -4.63
N ASP A 70 -5.59 -13.32 -5.49
CA ASP A 70 -6.99 -13.07 -5.86
C ASP A 70 -7.60 -14.21 -6.68
N ALA A 71 -6.80 -14.91 -7.51
CA ALA A 71 -7.24 -16.10 -8.23
C ALA A 71 -7.72 -17.22 -7.28
N TYR A 72 -6.93 -17.53 -6.25
CA TYR A 72 -7.32 -18.51 -5.23
C TYR A 72 -8.53 -18.05 -4.42
N ARG A 73 -8.60 -16.75 -4.11
CA ARG A 73 -9.73 -16.17 -3.38
C ARG A 73 -11.03 -16.27 -4.19
N GLN A 74 -10.96 -15.97 -5.49
CA GLN A 74 -12.08 -16.10 -6.42
C GLN A 74 -12.51 -17.57 -6.57
N ALA A 75 -11.55 -18.49 -6.73
CA ALA A 75 -11.84 -19.92 -6.76
C ALA A 75 -12.56 -20.41 -5.49
N THR A 76 -12.13 -19.94 -4.32
CA THR A 76 -12.80 -20.28 -3.06
C THR A 76 -14.26 -19.79 -3.04
N ILE A 77 -14.49 -18.56 -3.51
CA ILE A 77 -15.85 -17.99 -3.61
C ILE A 77 -16.70 -18.81 -4.59
N ASP A 78 -16.16 -19.12 -5.76
CA ASP A 78 -16.86 -19.89 -6.79
C ASP A 78 -17.20 -21.30 -6.30
N MET A 79 -16.29 -21.96 -5.59
CA MET A 79 -16.54 -23.25 -4.94
C MET A 79 -17.67 -23.15 -3.91
N MET A 80 -17.69 -22.09 -3.08
CA MET A 80 -18.75 -21.88 -2.09
C MET A 80 -20.11 -21.60 -2.72
N LEU A 81 -20.14 -20.99 -3.91
CA LEU A 81 -21.36 -20.70 -4.66
C LEU A 81 -21.80 -21.86 -5.57
N GLY A 82 -21.00 -22.93 -5.68
CA GLY A 82 -21.28 -24.07 -6.56
C GLY A 82 -20.99 -23.82 -8.03
N ASN A 83 -20.20 -22.79 -8.35
CA ASN A 83 -19.74 -22.51 -9.71
C ASN A 83 -18.61 -23.48 -10.11
N PRO A 84 -18.49 -23.85 -11.40
CA PRO A 84 -17.37 -24.64 -11.88
C PRO A 84 -16.07 -23.84 -11.73
N LEU A 85 -15.03 -24.51 -11.24
CA LEU A 85 -13.71 -23.89 -11.09
C LEU A 85 -12.97 -23.85 -12.44
N PRO A 86 -12.30 -22.74 -12.77
CA PRO A 86 -11.40 -22.70 -13.91
C PRO A 86 -10.26 -23.73 -13.76
N GLU A 87 -9.94 -24.49 -14.82
CA GLU A 87 -8.92 -25.55 -14.80
C GLU A 87 -7.51 -25.03 -14.41
N ASP A 88 -7.24 -23.76 -14.68
CA ASP A 88 -6.01 -23.03 -14.41
C ASP A 88 -5.78 -22.69 -12.93
N VAL A 89 -6.81 -22.79 -12.07
CA VAL A 89 -6.66 -22.61 -10.61
C VAL A 89 -5.84 -23.74 -9.99
N PHE A 90 -5.99 -24.97 -10.48
CA PHE A 90 -5.30 -26.15 -9.93
C PHE A 90 -3.81 -26.17 -10.27
N ILE A 91 -3.39 -25.51 -11.35
CA ILE A 91 -1.98 -25.39 -11.74
C ILE A 91 -1.22 -24.46 -10.79
N GLN A 92 -1.87 -23.49 -10.15
CA GLN A 92 -1.22 -22.61 -9.16
C GLN A 92 -0.97 -23.29 -7.81
N GLY A 93 -1.76 -24.33 -7.46
CA GLY A 93 -1.61 -25.06 -6.20
C GLY A 93 -0.41 -26.02 -6.15
N GLU A 94 0.09 -26.47 -7.30
CA GLU A 94 1.30 -27.31 -7.38
C GLU A 94 2.61 -26.51 -7.26
N VAL A 95 2.54 -25.17 -7.23
CA VAL A 95 3.72 -24.29 -7.17
C VAL A 95 4.10 -23.90 -5.73
N GLU A 96 3.56 -24.56 -4.70
CA GLU A 96 4.13 -24.45 -3.35
C GLU A 96 5.53 -25.09 -3.24
N GLU A 97 5.98 -25.86 -4.24
CA GLU A 97 7.38 -26.36 -4.33
C GLU A 97 8.33 -25.49 -5.17
N ASP A 98 7.87 -24.50 -5.94
CA ASP A 98 8.78 -23.70 -6.79
C ASP A 98 9.10 -22.33 -6.16
N ASN A 99 9.86 -22.39 -5.06
CA ASN A 99 10.45 -21.20 -4.44
C ASN A 99 11.24 -20.36 -5.46
N SER A 100 11.96 -21.01 -6.38
CA SER A 100 11.78 -20.83 -7.82
C SER A 100 11.16 -19.55 -8.36
N ALA A 101 10.09 -19.80 -9.11
CA ALA A 101 9.29 -18.79 -9.75
C ALA A 101 8.90 -17.65 -8.80
N SER A 102 8.65 -17.91 -7.51
CA SER A 102 8.32 -16.84 -6.56
C SER A 102 9.48 -15.82 -6.39
N VAL A 103 10.73 -16.29 -6.34
CA VAL A 103 11.93 -15.44 -6.27
C VAL A 103 12.15 -14.69 -7.59
N GLU A 104 11.94 -15.32 -8.74
CA GLU A 104 12.05 -14.61 -10.03
C GLU A 104 11.02 -13.48 -10.16
N HIS A 105 9.79 -13.71 -9.73
CA HIS A 105 8.74 -12.68 -9.78
C HIS A 105 9.01 -11.52 -8.80
N VAL A 106 9.54 -11.81 -7.60
CA VAL A 106 9.96 -10.76 -6.66
C VAL A 106 11.12 -9.94 -7.24
N LYS A 107 12.09 -10.58 -7.89
CA LYS A 107 13.20 -9.88 -8.58
C LYS A 107 12.68 -8.98 -9.70
N ALA A 108 11.73 -9.46 -10.51
CA ALA A 108 11.12 -8.66 -11.57
C ALA A 108 10.41 -7.42 -10.99
N LEU A 109 9.67 -7.59 -9.89
CA LEU A 109 9.00 -6.48 -9.21
C LEU A 109 10.00 -5.44 -8.68
N ILE A 110 11.12 -5.88 -8.11
CA ILE A 110 12.18 -4.99 -7.63
C ILE A 110 12.77 -4.19 -8.81
N GLU A 111 13.03 -4.84 -9.95
CA GLU A 111 13.56 -4.18 -11.14
C GLU A 111 12.59 -3.18 -11.78
N ASP A 112 11.29 -3.49 -11.80
CA ASP A 112 10.28 -2.56 -12.30
C ASP A 112 10.15 -1.33 -11.40
N CYS A 113 10.13 -1.54 -10.07
CA CYS A 113 10.15 -0.44 -9.11
C CYS A 113 11.41 0.43 -9.26
N LYS A 114 12.59 -0.17 -9.47
CA LYS A 114 13.84 0.55 -9.70
C LYS A 114 13.77 1.44 -10.94
N LYS A 115 13.29 0.92 -12.07
CA LYS A 115 13.16 1.67 -13.34
C LYS A 115 12.16 2.83 -13.24
N LEU A 116 11.13 2.67 -12.41
CA LEU A 116 10.15 3.72 -12.16
C LEU A 116 10.73 4.86 -11.32
N LEU A 117 11.55 4.52 -10.32
CA LEU A 117 12.12 5.48 -9.36
C LEU A 117 13.35 6.21 -9.90
N LEU A 118 14.13 5.57 -10.76
CA LEU A 118 15.42 6.09 -11.25
C LEU A 118 15.42 6.11 -12.78
N SER A 119 15.62 7.28 -13.38
CA SER A 119 15.67 7.43 -14.84
C SER A 119 16.91 6.79 -15.48
N ASP A 120 17.99 6.61 -14.72
CA ASP A 120 19.23 5.95 -15.15
C ASP A 120 19.73 5.05 -14.01
N SER A 121 19.41 3.76 -14.08
CA SER A 121 19.63 2.79 -12.99
C SER A 121 21.07 2.24 -12.95
N SER A 122 22.00 2.85 -13.69
CA SER A 122 23.28 2.23 -14.03
C SER A 122 24.28 2.14 -12.88
N LEU A 123 24.08 2.84 -11.75
CA LEU A 123 25.00 2.73 -10.61
C LEU A 123 24.40 3.01 -9.22
N VAL A 124 23.31 2.36 -8.82
CA VAL A 124 22.89 2.44 -7.39
C VAL A 124 23.96 1.81 -6.50
N LEU A 125 24.73 2.65 -5.81
CA LEU A 125 25.79 2.26 -4.87
C LEU A 125 25.21 1.79 -3.53
N GLY A 126 24.06 2.36 -3.13
CA GLY A 126 23.37 1.99 -1.90
C GLY A 126 22.09 2.77 -1.67
N ALA A 127 21.26 2.27 -0.76
CA ALA A 127 20.08 2.96 -0.28
C ALA A 127 19.93 2.75 1.22
N TRP A 128 19.60 3.83 1.94
CA TRP A 128 19.41 3.82 3.39
C TRP A 128 18.10 4.49 3.73
N GLY A 129 17.31 3.82 4.59
CA GLY A 129 16.19 4.48 5.26
C GLY A 129 16.72 5.28 6.44
N LEU A 130 16.29 6.53 6.53
CA LEU A 130 16.70 7.52 7.50
C LEU A 130 15.47 8.06 8.24
N ILE A 131 15.72 8.59 9.45
CA ILE A 131 14.75 9.34 10.24
C ILE A 131 15.10 10.82 10.06
N ASP A 132 14.11 11.66 9.76
CA ASP A 132 14.31 13.11 9.73
C ASP A 132 14.64 13.64 11.14
N ALA A 133 15.86 14.17 11.27
CA ALA A 133 16.39 14.69 12.53
C ALA A 133 16.18 16.21 12.68
N ASP A 134 15.39 16.85 11.81
CA ASP A 134 15.08 18.26 11.95
C ASP A 134 14.23 18.51 13.22
N PRO A 135 14.68 19.38 14.14
CA PRO A 135 14.01 19.60 15.42
C PRO A 135 12.68 20.36 15.31
N VAL A 136 12.35 20.90 14.13
CA VAL A 136 11.14 21.68 13.85
C VAL A 136 10.19 20.93 12.94
N THR A 137 10.70 20.23 11.92
CA THR A 137 9.89 19.52 10.92
C THR A 137 9.88 18.00 11.06
N GLY A 138 10.86 17.42 11.74
CA GLY A 138 11.01 15.99 11.94
C GLY A 138 10.05 15.39 12.98
N ASP A 139 10.06 14.06 13.08
CA ASP A 139 9.28 13.34 14.08
C ASP A 139 9.84 13.59 15.49
N PRO A 140 9.05 14.17 16.43
CA PRO A 140 9.50 14.42 17.80
C PRO A 140 9.90 13.16 18.57
N SER A 141 9.45 11.99 18.13
CA SER A 141 9.78 10.71 18.75
C SER A 141 11.01 10.03 18.15
N GLU A 142 11.53 10.53 17.01
CA GLU A 142 12.62 9.94 16.25
C GLU A 142 12.45 8.43 16.00
N THR A 143 11.21 7.96 15.85
CA THR A 143 10.93 6.52 15.64
C THR A 143 10.48 6.21 14.22
N GLU A 144 10.00 7.22 13.48
CA GLU A 144 9.51 7.04 12.13
C GLU A 144 10.62 7.22 11.08
N MET A 145 10.95 6.14 10.38
CA MET A 145 11.77 6.19 9.18
C MET A 145 10.94 6.78 8.02
N ASP A 146 11.21 8.02 7.65
CA ASP A 146 10.39 8.83 6.73
C ASP A 146 11.17 9.39 5.54
N THR A 147 12.49 9.19 5.52
CA THR A 147 13.40 9.70 4.50
C THR A 147 14.19 8.54 3.90
N ILE A 148 14.37 8.52 2.58
CA ILE A 148 15.22 7.52 1.90
C ILE A 148 16.34 8.26 1.18
N LEU A 149 17.58 7.92 1.52
CA LEU A 149 18.76 8.35 0.79
C LEU A 149 19.12 7.26 -0.23
N ILE A 150 19.08 7.61 -1.51
CA ILE A 150 19.55 6.75 -2.60
C ILE A 150 20.84 7.35 -3.14
N LEU A 151 21.92 6.57 -3.13
CA LEU A 151 23.18 6.93 -3.76
C LEU A 151 23.28 6.21 -5.09
N THR A 152 23.27 6.98 -6.18
CA THR A 152 23.39 6.52 -7.57
C THR A 152 24.73 6.92 -8.19
#